data_AF-A0A6P7SSQ7-F1
#
_entry.id   AF-A0A6P7SSQ7-F1
#
_cell.length_a   1.000
_cell.length_b   1.000
_cell.length_c   1.000
_cell.angle_alpha   90.00
_cell.angle_beta   90.00
_cell.angle_gamma   90.00
#
_symmetry.space_group_name_H-M   'P 1'
#
loop_
_entity.id
_entity.type
_entity.pdbx_description
1 polymer ?
#
loop_
_entity_poly.entity_id
_entity_poly.type
_entity_poly.pdbx_seq_one_letter_code
_entity_poly.pdbx_strand_id
1 'polypeptide(L)'
;MDLSADIEGNVQNKLQNPEFALQVDESIDISNKAQLLTFIRFIDGNEIRHQFFCCEEIPLTTRGQDIFDILSAYPEKMNLSWNSRVGICTDGAPSMIGSIKGIVSLVQQQNPNIKRSHCFLHMEVLVSKTIPIELKQVLNQVVEMANYIKNRPLKCRLFEQICVDMDSLHKHLLLHTKVRWL
;
A
#
# COMPACT_ATOMS: atom_id res chain seq x y z
N MET A 1 24.25 0.80 14.56
CA MET A 1 23.14 -0.18 14.46
C MET A 1 22.35 0.24 13.24
N ASP A 2 22.39 -0.58 12.18
CA ASP A 2 21.71 -0.27 10.93
C ASP A 2 20.21 -0.45 11.14
N LEU A 3 19.45 0.63 10.95
CA LEU A 3 17.99 0.64 11.16
C LEU A 3 17.29 -0.37 10.24
N SER A 4 17.85 -0.60 9.05
CA SER A 4 17.33 -1.59 8.10
C SER A 4 17.44 -3.00 8.66
N ALA A 5 18.62 -3.38 9.14
CA ALA A 5 18.87 -4.70 9.71
C ALA A 5 18.00 -4.98 10.96
N ASP A 6 17.70 -3.94 11.76
CA ASP A 6 16.84 -4.06 12.93
C ASP A 6 15.35 -4.22 12.57
N ILE A 7 14.88 -3.53 11.53
CA ILE A 7 13.52 -3.72 10.97
C ILE A 7 13.38 -5.13 10.40
N GLU A 8 14.36 -5.59 9.60
CA GLU A 8 14.37 -6.92 9.01
C GLU A 8 14.38 -8.01 10.09
N GLY A 9 15.23 -7.89 11.11
CA GLY A 9 15.28 -8.83 12.23
C GLY A 9 13.96 -8.89 13.00
N ASN A 10 13.31 -7.75 13.24
CA ASN A 10 12.00 -7.70 13.89
C ASN A 10 10.90 -8.36 13.03
N VAL A 11 10.87 -8.07 11.73
CA VAL A 11 9.92 -8.70 10.80
C VAL A 11 10.13 -10.21 10.78
N GLN A 12 11.38 -10.66 10.63
CA GLN A 12 11.70 -12.08 10.55
C GLN A 12 11.30 -12.83 11.82
N ASN A 13 11.59 -12.28 13.00
CA ASN A 13 11.22 -12.88 14.28
C ASN A 13 9.70 -13.02 14.43
N LYS A 14 8.93 -12.03 13.97
CA LYS A 14 7.46 -12.08 14.01
C LYS A 14 6.87 -13.02 12.97
N LEU A 15 7.54 -13.20 11.84
CA LEU A 15 7.07 -14.01 10.72
C LEU A 15 7.54 -15.48 10.76
N GLN A 16 8.17 -15.96 11.85
CA GLN A 16 8.66 -17.34 11.92
C GLN A 16 7.55 -18.41 11.84
N ASN A 17 6.27 -18.07 12.07
CA ASN A 17 5.14 -19.01 11.93
C ASN A 17 3.71 -18.45 11.75
N PRO A 18 3.42 -17.17 11.45
CA PRO A 18 2.07 -16.72 11.10
C PRO A 18 1.81 -16.74 9.59
N GLU A 19 0.55 -17.00 9.25
CA GLU A 19 0.00 -16.67 7.95
C GLU A 19 0.00 -15.15 7.75
N PHE A 20 0.39 -14.68 6.56
CA PHE A 20 0.41 -13.26 6.24
C PHE A 20 -0.09 -12.97 4.83
N ALA A 21 -0.53 -11.73 4.60
CA ALA A 21 -0.89 -11.22 3.29
C ALA A 21 0.12 -10.16 2.83
N LEU A 22 0.38 -10.12 1.52
CA LEU A 22 1.22 -9.12 0.88
C LEU A 22 0.37 -7.98 0.32
N GLN A 23 0.83 -6.75 0.48
CA GLN A 23 0.36 -5.60 -0.27
C GLN A 23 1.53 -5.11 -1.13
N VAL A 24 1.34 -5.11 -2.44
CA VAL A 24 2.38 -4.83 -3.42
C VAL A 24 1.95 -3.65 -4.28
N ASP A 25 2.82 -2.67 -4.40
CA ASP A 25 2.61 -1.49 -5.21
C ASP A 25 3.87 -1.13 -5.99
N GLU A 26 3.69 -0.55 -7.18
CA GLU A 26 4.78 -0.07 -8.03
C GLU A 26 4.66 1.44 -8.18
N SER A 27 5.75 2.14 -7.93
CA SER A 27 5.81 3.60 -8.09
C SER A 27 7.10 4.02 -8.77
N ILE A 28 7.07 5.16 -9.42
CA ILE A 28 8.22 5.74 -10.10
C ILE A 28 8.76 6.87 -9.22
N ASP A 29 10.02 6.77 -8.82
CA ASP A 29 10.66 7.79 -8.01
C ASP A 29 11.05 9.04 -8.82
N ILE A 30 11.55 10.07 -8.13
CA ILE A 30 11.98 11.34 -8.75
C ILE A 30 13.14 11.20 -9.73
N SER A 31 13.85 10.08 -9.70
CA SER A 31 14.96 9.75 -10.61
C SER A 31 14.49 8.90 -11.80
N ASN A 32 13.18 8.69 -11.96
CA ASN A 32 12.54 7.83 -12.96
C ASN A 32 12.89 6.35 -12.82
N LYS A 33 13.27 5.89 -11.62
CA LYS A 33 13.45 4.47 -11.35
C LYS A 33 12.13 3.90 -10.83
N ALA A 34 11.75 2.74 -11.34
CA ALA A 34 10.61 2.01 -10.82
C ALA A 34 11.01 1.34 -9.50
N GLN A 35 10.18 1.51 -8.48
CA GLN A 35 10.37 0.98 -7.13
C GLN A 35 9.20 0.06 -6.81
N LEU A 36 9.51 -1.13 -6.33
CA LEU A 36 8.55 -2.07 -5.80
C LEU A 36 8.43 -1.87 -4.29
N LEU A 37 7.28 -1.41 -3.83
CA LEU A 37 6.99 -1.24 -2.42
C LEU A 37 6.11 -2.40 -1.94
N THR A 38 6.56 -3.09 -0.89
CA THR A 38 5.81 -4.21 -0.30
C THR A 38 5.58 -4.00 1.19
N PHE A 39 4.35 -4.28 1.62
CA PHE A 39 3.97 -4.39 3.02
C PHE A 39 3.44 -5.79 3.31
N ILE A 40 3.61 -6.22 4.56
CA ILE A 40 3.01 -7.43 5.11
C ILE A 40 1.88 -7.07 6.05
N ARG A 41 0.83 -7.89 6.02
CA ARG A 41 -0.29 -7.85 6.96
C ARG A 41 -0.39 -9.19 7.65
N PHE A 42 -0.30 -9.21 8.97
CA PHE A 42 -0.38 -10.43 9.77
C PHE A 42 -1.10 -10.17 11.10
N ILE A 43 -1.44 -11.25 11.80
CA ILE A 43 -2.07 -11.19 13.11
C ILE A 43 -0.97 -11.33 14.18
N ASP A 44 -0.90 -10.36 15.09
CA ASP A 44 0.01 -10.34 16.24
C ASP A 44 -0.85 -10.27 17.51
N GLY A 45 -1.06 -11.42 18.16
CA GLY A 45 -2.05 -11.56 19.22
C GLY A 45 -3.49 -11.41 18.70
N ASN A 46 -4.20 -10.38 19.15
CA ASN A 46 -5.56 -10.05 18.72
C ASN A 46 -5.61 -8.83 17.77
N GLU A 47 -4.45 -8.34 17.34
CA GLU A 47 -4.36 -7.15 16.50
C GLU A 47 -3.90 -7.52 15.09
N ILE A 48 -4.48 -6.86 14.10
CA ILE A 48 -3.98 -6.88 12.73
C ILE A 48 -2.87 -5.85 12.63
N ARG A 49 -1.67 -6.28 12.27
CA ARG A 49 -0.52 -5.39 12.07
C ARG A 49 -0.18 -5.29 10.59
N HIS A 50 0.15 -4.08 10.17
CA HIS A 50 0.76 -3.79 8.88
C HIS A 50 2.20 -3.36 9.14
N GLN A 51 3.14 -3.95 8.42
CA GLN A 51 4.55 -3.62 8.56
C GLN A 51 5.19 -3.49 7.19
N PHE A 52 6.06 -2.49 7.06
CA PHE A 52 6.92 -2.36 5.88
C PHE A 52 7.74 -3.63 5.72
N PHE A 53 7.77 -4.16 4.50
CA PHE A 53 8.47 -5.39 4.20
C PHE A 53 9.74 -5.10 3.40
N CYS A 54 9.60 -4.47 2.22
CA CYS A 54 10.74 -4.07 1.42
C CYS A 54 10.39 -2.94 0.45
N CYS A 55 11.44 -2.27 -0.04
CA CYS A 55 11.40 -1.30 -1.13
C CYS A 55 12.59 -1.61 -2.03
N GLU A 56 12.33 -2.16 -3.21
CA GLU A 56 13.37 -2.66 -4.12
C GLU A 56 13.26 -2.00 -5.48
N GLU A 57 14.39 -1.58 -6.04
CA GLU A 57 14.42 -1.00 -7.39
C GLU A 57 14.17 -2.08 -8.44
N ILE A 58 13.25 -1.81 -9.36
CA ILE A 58 12.96 -2.66 -10.51
C ILE A 58 13.88 -2.20 -11.66
N PRO A 59 14.88 -2.99 -12.07
CA PRO A 59 16.04 -2.47 -12.79
C PRO A 59 15.81 -2.14 -14.27
N LEU A 60 14.90 -2.84 -14.97
CA LEU A 60 14.77 -2.73 -16.43
C LEU A 60 13.33 -2.53 -16.89
N THR A 61 12.45 -3.48 -16.58
CA THR A 61 11.03 -3.43 -16.97
C THR A 61 10.14 -3.67 -15.78
N THR A 62 8.90 -3.18 -15.85
CA THR A 62 7.88 -3.35 -14.80
C THR A 62 6.89 -4.47 -15.15
N ARG A 63 7.37 -5.54 -15.80
CA ARG A 63 6.52 -6.69 -16.14
C ARG A 63 6.24 -7.48 -14.88
N GLY A 64 5.13 -8.22 -14.87
CA GLY A 64 4.78 -9.02 -13.71
C GLY A 64 5.82 -10.09 -13.35
N GLN A 65 6.60 -10.57 -14.34
CA GLN A 65 7.73 -11.48 -14.08
C GLN A 65 8.84 -10.79 -13.28
N ASP A 66 9.25 -9.57 -13.66
CA ASP A 66 10.33 -8.84 -13.00
C ASP A 66 10.00 -8.61 -11.51
N ILE A 67 8.75 -8.25 -11.25
CA ILE A 67 8.24 -8.03 -9.89
C ILE A 67 8.13 -9.35 -9.12
N PHE A 68 7.66 -10.43 -9.78
CA PHE A 68 7.60 -11.75 -9.15
C PHE A 68 8.98 -12.27 -8.76
N ASP A 69 10.00 -12.05 -9.59
CA ASP A 69 11.37 -12.47 -9.31
C ASP A 69 11.93 -11.74 -8.07
N ILE A 70 11.68 -10.43 -7.95
CA ILE A 70 12.04 -9.64 -6.76
C ILE A 70 11.29 -10.17 -5.52
N LEU A 71 9.97 -10.37 -5.61
CA LEU A 71 9.15 -10.91 -4.53
C LEU A 71 9.50 -12.35 -4.15
N SER A 72 10.12 -13.11 -5.04
CA SER A 72 10.59 -14.48 -4.76
C SER A 72 11.97 -14.48 -4.12
N ALA A 73 12.86 -13.60 -4.56
CA ALA A 73 14.23 -13.50 -4.04
C ALA A 73 14.30 -12.91 -2.63
N TYR A 74 13.43 -11.95 -2.29
CA TYR A 74 13.48 -11.28 -0.98
C TYR A 74 13.12 -12.22 0.20
N PRO A 75 12.05 -13.03 0.12
CA PRO A 75 11.66 -13.94 1.21
C PRO A 75 12.55 -15.18 1.36
N GLU A 76 13.25 -15.61 0.30
CA GLU A 76 14.29 -16.65 0.41
C GLU A 76 15.39 -16.22 1.39
N LYS A 77 15.74 -14.92 1.41
CA LYS A 77 16.67 -14.36 2.40
C LYS A 77 16.14 -14.44 3.84
N MET A 78 14.82 -14.49 4.01
CA MET A 78 14.16 -14.54 5.33
C MET A 78 13.62 -15.92 5.71
N ASN A 79 13.86 -16.97 4.90
CA ASN A 79 13.32 -18.32 5.08
C ASN A 79 11.78 -18.42 5.10
N LEU A 80 11.09 -17.55 4.34
CA LEU A 80 9.62 -17.53 4.29
C LEU A 80 9.07 -18.27 3.07
N SER A 81 8.23 -19.27 3.31
CA SER A 81 7.57 -20.05 2.25
C SER A 81 6.48 -19.26 1.51
N TRP A 82 6.16 -19.66 0.28
CA TRP A 82 4.93 -19.22 -0.41
C TRP A 82 3.66 -19.77 0.26
N ASN A 83 3.75 -20.89 0.97
CA ASN A 83 2.61 -21.53 1.62
C ASN A 83 2.11 -20.73 2.84
N SER A 84 2.95 -19.92 3.48
CA SER A 84 2.54 -19.05 4.60
C SER A 84 1.84 -17.77 4.12
N ARG A 85 1.73 -17.55 2.80
CA ARG A 85 1.08 -16.38 2.22
C ARG A 85 -0.37 -16.69 1.92
N VAL A 86 -1.27 -16.09 2.68
CA VAL A 86 -2.72 -16.30 2.54
C VAL A 86 -3.38 -15.28 1.62
N GLY A 87 -2.71 -14.15 1.35
CA GLY A 87 -3.27 -13.12 0.47
C GLY A 87 -2.25 -12.28 -0.27
N ILE A 88 -2.70 -11.68 -1.37
CA ILE A 88 -1.98 -10.66 -2.13
C ILE A 88 -2.94 -9.53 -2.54
N CYS A 89 -2.51 -8.30 -2.37
CA CYS A 89 -3.23 -7.09 -2.70
C CYS A 89 -2.40 -6.25 -3.68
N THR A 90 -2.99 -5.84 -4.79
CA THR A 90 -2.31 -5.04 -5.84
C THR A 90 -3.20 -3.90 -6.34
N ASP A 91 -2.63 -2.93 -7.04
CA ASP A 91 -3.33 -1.76 -7.58
C ASP A 91 -4.20 -2.04 -8.82
N GLY A 92 -4.20 -3.29 -9.32
CA GLY A 92 -4.97 -3.68 -10.50
C GLY A 92 -4.31 -3.38 -11.84
N ALA A 93 -3.05 -2.92 -11.87
CA ALA A 93 -2.34 -2.70 -13.13
C ALA A 93 -2.20 -4.00 -13.95
N PRO A 94 -2.11 -3.93 -15.30
CA PRO A 94 -1.98 -5.13 -16.13
C PRO A 94 -0.78 -6.03 -15.78
N SER A 95 0.34 -5.46 -15.33
CA SER A 95 1.52 -6.18 -14.82
C SER A 95 1.23 -6.94 -13.51
N MET A 96 0.22 -6.51 -12.74
CA MET A 96 -0.18 -7.10 -11.48
C MET A 96 -1.24 -8.19 -11.67
N ILE A 97 -2.31 -7.91 -12.42
CA ILE A 97 -3.50 -8.78 -12.53
C ILE A 97 -3.59 -9.56 -13.85
N GLY A 98 -2.63 -9.40 -14.77
CA GLY A 98 -2.63 -10.10 -16.05
C GLY A 98 -2.74 -11.62 -15.90
N SER A 99 -3.63 -12.25 -16.66
CA SER A 99 -3.96 -13.69 -16.51
C SER A 99 -2.83 -14.66 -16.82
N ILE A 100 -1.85 -14.24 -17.63
CA ILE A 100 -0.72 -15.08 -18.05
C ILE A 100 0.56 -14.69 -17.32
N LYS A 101 0.92 -13.39 -17.37
CA LYS A 101 2.19 -12.86 -16.87
C LYS A 101 2.04 -11.84 -15.74
N GLY A 102 0.85 -11.71 -15.18
CA GLY A 102 0.63 -10.85 -14.02
C GLY A 102 1.12 -11.51 -12.74
N ILE A 103 1.62 -10.72 -11.79
CA ILE A 103 2.14 -11.22 -10.51
C ILE A 103 1.12 -12.09 -9.79
N VAL A 104 -0.15 -11.67 -9.74
CA VAL A 104 -1.20 -12.45 -9.08
C VAL A 104 -1.31 -13.86 -9.68
N SER A 105 -1.23 -13.98 -11.00
CA SER A 105 -1.28 -15.26 -11.70
C SER A 105 -0.03 -16.11 -11.43
N LEU A 106 1.15 -15.50 -11.40
CA LEU A 106 2.42 -16.18 -11.09
C LEU A 106 2.45 -16.67 -9.64
N VAL A 107 1.99 -15.85 -8.70
CA VAL A 107 1.91 -16.21 -7.27
C VAL A 107 0.88 -17.32 -7.06
N GLN A 108 -0.25 -17.31 -7.77
CA GLN A 108 -1.25 -18.38 -7.71
C GLN A 108 -0.72 -19.72 -8.24
N GLN A 109 0.27 -19.72 -9.13
CA GLN A 109 0.95 -20.95 -9.55
C GLN A 109 1.81 -21.54 -8.42
N GLN A 110 2.38 -20.70 -7.55
CA GLN A 110 3.16 -21.14 -6.38
C GLN A 110 2.25 -21.55 -5.21
N ASN A 111 1.15 -20.81 -4.99
CA ASN A 111 0.16 -21.10 -3.96
C ASN A 111 -1.26 -20.90 -4.53
N PRO A 112 -1.93 -21.97 -5.01
CA PRO A 112 -3.27 -21.88 -5.58
C PRO A 112 -4.36 -21.38 -4.62
N ASN A 113 -4.12 -21.46 -3.30
CA ASN A 113 -5.09 -21.08 -2.28
C ASN A 113 -5.02 -19.59 -1.90
N ILE A 114 -4.00 -18.87 -2.37
CA ILE A 114 -3.80 -17.46 -2.03
C ILE A 114 -4.99 -16.60 -2.47
N LYS A 115 -5.46 -15.74 -1.57
CA LYS A 115 -6.56 -14.82 -1.84
C LYS A 115 -6.04 -13.55 -2.49
N ARG A 116 -6.51 -13.24 -3.69
CA ARG A 116 -6.25 -11.96 -4.35
C ARG A 116 -7.26 -10.91 -3.91
N SER A 117 -6.79 -9.69 -3.71
CA SER A 117 -7.62 -8.52 -3.42
C SER A 117 -7.13 -7.32 -4.23
N HIS A 118 -8.03 -6.39 -4.51
CA HIS A 118 -7.67 -5.13 -5.15
C HIS A 118 -7.40 -4.09 -4.06
N CYS A 119 -6.39 -3.26 -4.27
CA CYS A 119 -6.08 -2.13 -3.39
C CYS A 119 -7.31 -1.24 -3.23
N PHE A 120 -7.78 -1.09 -1.99
CA PHE A 120 -9.03 -0.41 -1.68
C PHE A 120 -8.96 1.09 -2.01
N LEU A 121 -7.88 1.79 -1.64
CA LEU A 121 -7.79 3.21 -1.97
C LEU A 121 -7.57 3.42 -3.49
N HIS A 122 -6.97 2.48 -4.23
CA HIS A 122 -6.96 2.57 -5.69
C HIS A 122 -8.38 2.45 -6.25
N MET A 123 -9.19 1.52 -5.72
CA MET A 123 -10.61 1.41 -6.07
C MET A 123 -11.38 2.70 -5.74
N GLU A 124 -11.15 3.31 -4.58
CA GLU A 124 -11.76 4.59 -4.21
C GLU A 124 -11.40 5.70 -5.22
N VAL A 125 -10.12 5.80 -5.61
CA VAL A 125 -9.67 6.73 -6.64
C VAL A 125 -10.36 6.46 -7.99
N LEU A 126 -10.50 5.20 -8.40
CA LEU A 126 -11.23 4.84 -9.61
C LEU A 126 -12.71 5.25 -9.53
N VAL A 127 -13.38 4.94 -8.43
CA VAL A 127 -14.79 5.30 -8.21
C VAL A 127 -14.97 6.82 -8.18
N SER A 128 -14.05 7.56 -7.56
CA SER A 128 -14.08 9.03 -7.53
C SER A 128 -14.05 9.68 -8.92
N LYS A 129 -13.54 8.96 -9.93
CA LYS A 129 -13.52 9.42 -11.33
C LYS A 129 -14.85 9.18 -12.03
N THR A 130 -15.68 8.28 -11.52
CA THR A 130 -16.96 7.85 -12.12
C THR A 130 -18.19 8.38 -11.39
N ILE A 131 -18.03 9.14 -10.30
CA ILE A 131 -19.18 9.71 -9.59
C ILE A 131 -19.94 10.75 -10.45
N PRO A 132 -21.26 10.90 -10.26
CA PRO A 132 -22.07 11.94 -10.88
C PRO A 132 -21.47 13.35 -10.72
N ILE A 133 -21.76 14.24 -11.68
CA ILE A 133 -21.16 15.57 -11.73
C ILE A 133 -21.50 16.40 -10.49
N GLU A 134 -22.69 16.24 -9.93
CA GLU A 134 -23.16 16.92 -8.72
C GLU A 134 -22.32 16.49 -7.50
N LEU A 135 -22.07 15.18 -7.36
CA LEU A 135 -21.22 14.67 -6.27
C LEU A 135 -19.75 15.06 -6.48
N LYS A 136 -19.28 15.09 -7.72
CA LYS A 136 -17.93 15.53 -8.06
C LYS A 136 -17.68 16.99 -7.69
N GLN A 137 -18.67 17.85 -7.87
CA GLN A 137 -18.57 19.27 -7.46
C GLN A 137 -18.42 19.38 -5.94
N VAL A 138 -19.24 18.66 -5.18
CA VAL A 138 -19.13 18.63 -3.71
C VAL A 138 -17.77 18.07 -3.27
N LEU A 139 -17.32 16.96 -3.86
CA LEU A 139 -16.02 16.37 -3.55
C LEU A 139 -14.87 17.36 -3.82
N ASN A 140 -14.89 18.05 -4.96
CA ASN A 140 -13.87 19.05 -5.29
C ASN A 140 -13.83 20.19 -4.26
N GLN A 141 -14.99 20.70 -3.85
CA GLN A 141 -15.07 21.74 -2.81
C GLN A 141 -14.48 21.25 -1.49
N VAL A 142 -14.81 20.02 -1.07
CA VAL A 142 -14.25 19.42 0.16
C VAL A 142 -12.73 19.27 0.07
N VAL A 143 -12.22 18.80 -1.08
CA VAL A 143 -10.77 18.69 -1.33
C VAL A 143 -10.09 20.06 -1.27
N GLU A 144 -10.67 21.09 -1.87
CA GLU A 144 -10.14 22.46 -1.82
C GLU A 144 -10.09 23.00 -0.39
N MET A 145 -11.16 22.80 0.40
CA MET A 145 -11.21 23.20 1.81
C MET A 145 -10.15 22.49 2.64
N ALA A 146 -10.02 21.17 2.49
CA ALA A 146 -9.02 20.38 3.20
C ALA A 146 -7.59 20.85 2.86
N ASN A 147 -7.30 21.04 1.57
CA ASN A 147 -6.00 21.51 1.11
C ASN A 147 -5.71 22.95 1.57
N TYR A 148 -6.73 23.82 1.61
CA TYR A 148 -6.59 25.17 2.16
C TYR A 148 -6.23 25.17 3.65
N ILE A 149 -6.80 24.26 4.44
CA ILE A 149 -6.47 24.12 5.86
C ILE A 149 -5.06 23.54 6.00
N LYS A 150 -4.73 22.48 5.26
CA LYS A 150 -3.45 21.78 5.35
C LYS A 150 -2.25 22.59 4.84
N ASN A 151 -2.46 23.62 4.03
CA ASN A 151 -1.36 24.40 3.47
C ASN A 151 -0.58 25.25 4.47
N ARG A 152 -1.08 25.47 5.69
CA ARG A 152 -0.37 26.26 6.71
C ARG A 152 -0.53 25.65 8.11
N PRO A 153 0.56 25.53 8.89
CA PRO A 153 0.51 24.99 10.26
C PRO A 153 -0.47 25.72 11.19
N LEU A 154 -0.61 27.04 11.05
CA LEU A 154 -1.57 27.82 11.86
C LEU A 154 -3.02 27.38 11.61
N LYS A 155 -3.40 27.17 10.34
CA LYS A 155 -4.76 26.77 9.99
C LYS A 155 -5.08 25.36 10.48
N CYS A 156 -4.11 24.44 10.41
CA CYS A 156 -4.24 23.10 11.00
C CYS A 156 -4.55 23.18 12.50
N ARG A 157 -3.81 24.01 13.26
CA ARG A 157 -4.04 24.19 14.71
C ARG A 157 -5.40 24.83 15.02
N LEU A 158 -5.81 25.82 14.23
CA LEU A 158 -7.12 26.45 14.39
C LEU A 158 -8.27 25.46 14.09
N PHE A 159 -8.13 24.67 13.02
CA PHE A 159 -9.11 23.63 12.69
C PHE A 159 -9.20 22.56 13.78
N GLU A 160 -8.05 22.11 14.30
CA GLU A 160 -8.00 21.18 15.42
C GLU A 160 -8.72 21.71 16.64
N GLN A 161 -8.53 23.00 17.00
CA GLN A 161 -9.26 23.62 18.10
C GLN A 161 -10.77 23.61 17.86
N ILE A 162 -11.23 23.96 16.65
CA ILE A 162 -12.66 23.87 16.28
C ILE A 162 -13.18 22.43 16.45
N CYS A 163 -12.41 21.43 16.03
CA CYS A 163 -12.79 20.02 16.20
C CYS A 163 -12.87 19.61 17.68
N VAL A 164 -11.95 20.11 18.53
CA VAL A 164 -11.99 19.87 19.98
C VAL A 164 -13.24 20.51 20.59
N ASP A 165 -13.53 21.76 20.25
CA ASP A 165 -14.69 22.50 20.78
C ASP A 165 -16.02 21.85 20.37
N MET A 166 -16.04 21.13 19.24
CA MET A 166 -17.19 20.39 18.71
C MET A 166 -17.25 18.92 19.16
N ASP A 167 -16.33 18.48 20.04
CA ASP A 167 -16.20 17.09 20.49
C ASP A 167 -16.07 16.08 19.33
N SER A 168 -15.34 16.46 18.29
CA SER A 168 -15.11 15.62 17.12
C SER A 168 -14.10 14.50 17.43
N LEU A 169 -14.43 13.28 16.98
CA LEU A 169 -13.53 12.13 17.03
C LEU A 169 -12.24 12.36 16.23
N HIS A 170 -12.35 13.01 15.07
CA HIS A 170 -11.22 13.29 14.19
C HIS A 170 -10.90 14.79 14.19
N LYS A 171 -9.64 15.11 14.50
CA LYS A 171 -9.18 16.49 14.72
C LYS A 171 -8.16 16.97 13.68
N HIS A 172 -7.67 16.06 12.85
CA HIS A 172 -6.69 16.35 11.82
C HIS A 172 -7.19 15.92 10.45
N LEU A 173 -6.92 16.74 9.46
CA LEU A 173 -7.15 16.40 8.06
C LEU A 173 -5.89 15.78 7.45
N LEU A 174 -6.10 14.95 6.44
CA LEU A 174 -5.05 14.50 5.53
C LEU A 174 -4.95 15.49 4.37
N LEU A 175 -3.73 15.72 3.87
CA LEU A 175 -3.55 16.49 2.64
C LEU A 175 -4.02 15.61 1.48
N HIS A 176 -4.99 16.08 0.72
CA HIS A 176 -5.43 15.36 -0.46
C HIS A 176 -4.51 15.71 -1.63
N THR A 177 -3.66 14.76 -2.02
CA THR A 177 -2.86 14.84 -3.24
C THR A 177 -3.47 13.91 -4.30
N LYS A 178 -3.32 14.26 -5.58
CA LYS A 178 -3.77 13.39 -6.70
C LYS A 178 -2.85 12.17 -6.90
N VAL A 179 -1.93 11.92 -5.97
CA VAL A 179 -0.82 11.02 -6.23
C VAL A 179 -1.27 9.58 -6.03
N ARG A 180 -0.87 8.74 -6.99
CA ARG A 180 -0.95 7.27 -6.89
C ARG A 180 -0.08 6.92 -5.70
N TRP A 181 -0.61 6.16 -4.74
CA TRP A 181 0.05 5.75 -3.50
C TRP A 181 1.56 6.02 -3.48
N LEU A 182 1.92 7.04 -2.67
CA LEU A 182 3.17 7.82 -2.54
C LEU A 182 3.01 9.27 -3.01
#